data_AF-A0A966DMP2-F1
#
_entry.id   AF-A0A966DMP2-F1
#
_cell.length_a   1.000
_cell.length_b   1.000
_cell.length_c   1.000
_cell.angle_alpha   90.00
_cell.angle_beta   90.00
_cell.angle_gamma   90.00
#
_symmetry.space_group_name_H-M   'P 1'
#
loop_
_entity.id
_entity.type
_entity.pdbx_description
1 polymer ?
#
loop_
_entity_poly.entity_id
_entity_poly.type
_entity_poly.pdbx_seq_one_letter_code
_entity_poly.pdbx_strand_id
1 'polypeptide(L)'
;MAAKMTLGDMAKALNRPAVYLVSLQKRFELPVLEGAAYAPAYFALLRKIVHLELLGIPEKSLVELWKTEKHLLQLLHFDCNGSATWYLDEGARVRHPERRLLLTNCDLGPEFSHRALQPQLDFEPKSRGLFSHKEVGDDVRRVLDRYQALYADLQDQAVAEAEQLRHALRWFPRIRPPRRHSP
;
A
#
# COMPACT_ATOMS: atom_id res chain seq x y z
N MET A 1 8.80 22.18 -4.74
CA MET A 1 7.52 21.78 -5.36
C MET A 1 7.66 20.36 -5.88
N ALA A 2 6.88 19.41 -5.37
CA ALA A 2 6.99 18.02 -5.82
C ALA A 2 6.55 17.90 -7.29
N ALA A 3 7.33 17.17 -8.10
CA ALA A 3 7.05 16.98 -9.51
C ALA A 3 5.69 16.29 -9.69
N LYS A 4 4.77 17.03 -10.28
CA LYS A 4 3.43 16.60 -10.68
C LYS A 4 3.56 15.70 -11.90
N MET A 5 3.20 14.42 -11.79
CA MET A 5 3.39 13.41 -12.84
C MET A 5 2.09 13.14 -13.59
N THR A 6 2.18 12.85 -14.89
CA THR A 6 1.05 12.30 -15.64
C THR A 6 1.01 10.77 -15.53
N LEU A 7 -0.15 10.16 -15.81
CA LEU A 7 -0.26 8.70 -15.87
C LEU A 7 0.67 8.08 -16.94
N GLY A 8 0.88 8.79 -18.05
CA GLY A 8 1.80 8.36 -19.10
C GLY A 8 3.27 8.36 -18.66
N ASP A 9 3.68 9.35 -17.87
CA ASP A 9 5.03 9.40 -17.30
C ASP A 9 5.25 8.27 -16.30
N MET A 10 4.25 7.99 -15.46
CA MET A 10 4.27 6.86 -14.53
C MET A 10 4.36 5.52 -15.26
N ALA A 11 3.60 5.33 -16.34
CA ALA A 11 3.63 4.12 -17.16
C ALA A 11 5.02 3.86 -17.77
N LYS A 12 5.63 4.91 -18.33
CA LYS A 12 7.01 4.86 -18.84
C LYS A 12 8.01 4.52 -17.74
N ALA A 13 7.90 5.16 -16.58
CA ALA A 13 8.80 4.93 -15.45
C ALA A 13 8.71 3.50 -14.89
N LEU A 14 7.53 2.89 -14.94
CA LEU A 14 7.30 1.51 -14.48
C LEU A 14 7.58 0.45 -15.55
N ASN A 15 7.89 0.86 -16.78
CA ASN A 15 7.99 -0.03 -17.94
C ASN A 15 6.74 -0.93 -18.07
N ARG A 16 5.56 -0.32 -18.00
CA ARG A 16 4.26 -0.99 -18.11
C ARG A 16 3.33 -0.21 -19.06
N PRO A 17 2.41 -0.88 -19.76
CA PRO A 17 1.40 -0.20 -20.56
C PRO A 17 0.51 0.71 -19.71
N ALA A 18 0.10 1.86 -20.24
CA ALA A 18 -0.82 2.76 -19.53
C ALA A 18 -2.16 2.09 -19.21
N VAL A 19 -2.65 1.21 -20.09
CA VAL A 19 -3.87 0.41 -19.88
C VAL A 19 -3.77 -0.46 -18.64
N TYR A 20 -2.58 -1.00 -18.34
CA TYR A 20 -2.35 -1.77 -17.13
C TYR A 20 -2.48 -0.89 -15.87
N LEU A 21 -1.93 0.33 -15.87
CA LEU A 21 -2.13 1.26 -14.75
C LEU A 21 -3.60 1.65 -14.57
N VAL A 22 -4.34 1.87 -15.65
CA VAL A 22 -5.80 2.11 -15.58
C VAL A 22 -6.53 0.92 -14.96
N SER A 23 -6.13 -0.31 -15.28
CA SER A 23 -6.73 -1.51 -14.67
C SER A 23 -6.41 -1.61 -13.17
N LEU A 24 -5.18 -1.29 -12.76
CA LEU A 24 -4.81 -1.20 -11.34
C LEU A 24 -5.64 -0.15 -10.61
N GLN A 25 -5.81 1.04 -11.20
CA GLN A 25 -6.65 2.10 -10.61
C GLN A 25 -8.07 1.62 -10.35
N LYS A 26 -8.67 0.88 -11.30
CA LYS A 26 -10.02 0.31 -11.13
C LYS A 26 -10.07 -0.75 -10.04
N ARG A 27 -9.10 -1.68 -10.01
CA ARG A 27 -9.10 -2.81 -9.07
C ARG A 27 -8.81 -2.40 -7.63
N PHE A 28 -7.92 -1.44 -7.45
CA PHE A 28 -7.59 -0.85 -6.15
C PHE A 28 -8.52 0.32 -5.77
N GLU A 29 -9.55 0.61 -6.58
CA GLU A 29 -10.50 1.70 -6.33
C GLU A 29 -9.80 3.05 -6.08
N LEU A 30 -8.74 3.32 -6.84
CA LEU A 30 -7.95 4.55 -6.75
C LEU A 30 -8.62 5.66 -7.57
N PRO A 31 -8.57 6.92 -7.11
CA PRO A 31 -9.11 8.05 -7.85
C PRO A 31 -8.31 8.24 -9.14
N VAL A 32 -9.03 8.54 -10.21
CA VAL A 32 -8.45 8.99 -11.49
C VAL A 32 -8.34 10.50 -11.43
N LEU A 33 -7.13 11.02 -11.60
CA LEU A 33 -6.85 12.45 -11.58
C LEU A 33 -6.51 12.90 -13.00
N GLU A 34 -6.94 14.09 -13.38
CA GLU A 34 -6.70 14.61 -14.73
C GLU A 34 -5.30 15.22 -14.87
N GLY A 35 -4.65 14.97 -16.01
CA GLY A 35 -3.37 15.58 -16.37
C GLY A 35 -2.23 15.22 -15.41
N ALA A 36 -1.45 16.23 -15.01
CA ALA A 36 -0.31 16.09 -14.11
C ALA A 36 -0.70 16.22 -12.62
N ALA A 37 -1.90 15.80 -12.22
CA ALA A 37 -2.37 16.00 -10.86
C ALA A 37 -1.90 14.91 -9.87
N TYR A 38 -1.19 13.87 -10.33
CA TYR A 38 -0.79 12.77 -9.45
C TYR A 38 0.35 13.16 -8.50
N ALA A 39 0.11 12.94 -7.21
CA ALA A 39 1.09 13.12 -6.16
C ALA A 39 2.19 12.04 -6.22
N PRO A 40 3.43 12.34 -5.77
CA PRO A 40 4.51 11.34 -5.72
C PRO A 40 4.17 10.10 -4.88
N ALA A 41 3.36 10.26 -3.82
CA ALA A 41 2.91 9.16 -2.98
C ALA A 41 2.04 8.15 -3.76
N TYR A 42 1.23 8.65 -4.70
CA TYR A 42 0.44 7.83 -5.61
C TYR A 42 1.33 6.99 -6.53
N PHE A 43 2.37 7.61 -7.10
CA PHE A 43 3.35 6.89 -7.90
C PHE A 43 4.12 5.86 -7.06
N ALA A 44 4.48 6.19 -5.82
CA ALA A 44 5.16 5.27 -4.92
C ALA A 44 4.31 4.03 -4.61
N LEU A 45 2.98 4.20 -4.42
CA LEU A 45 2.05 3.08 -4.27
C LEU A 45 2.02 2.20 -5.53
N LEU A 46 1.80 2.79 -6.71
CA LEU A 46 1.78 2.02 -7.97
C LEU A 46 3.08 1.25 -8.20
N ARG A 47 4.21 1.90 -7.96
CA ARG A 47 5.53 1.25 -8.05
C ARG A 47 5.65 0.09 -7.07
N LYS A 48 5.14 0.26 -5.85
CA LYS A 48 5.16 -0.78 -4.82
C LYS A 48 4.32 -1.99 -5.24
N ILE A 49 3.10 -1.77 -5.74
CA ILE A 49 2.23 -2.84 -6.25
C ILE A 49 2.93 -3.62 -7.36
N VAL A 50 3.47 -2.92 -8.37
CA VAL A 50 4.18 -3.56 -9.48
C VAL A 50 5.39 -4.37 -9.01
N HIS A 51 6.13 -3.89 -8.01
CA HIS A 51 7.27 -4.61 -7.46
C HIS A 51 6.85 -5.83 -6.62
N LEU A 52 5.74 -5.75 -5.88
CA LEU A 52 5.20 -6.89 -5.14
C LEU A 52 4.70 -7.98 -6.11
N GLU A 53 4.04 -7.61 -7.20
CA GLU A 53 3.68 -8.57 -8.26
C GLU A 53 4.92 -9.23 -8.90
N LEU A 54 6.00 -8.47 -9.10
CA LEU A 54 7.28 -9.03 -9.56
C LEU A 54 7.93 -9.97 -8.54
N LEU A 55 7.61 -9.84 -7.26
CA LEU A 55 8.00 -10.77 -6.20
C LEU A 55 7.09 -12.01 -6.14
N GLY A 56 6.24 -12.22 -7.16
CA GLY A 56 5.34 -13.38 -7.26
C GLY A 56 4.10 -13.29 -6.37
N ILE A 57 3.87 -12.15 -5.72
CA ILE A 57 2.66 -11.94 -4.92
C ILE A 57 1.47 -11.79 -5.87
N PRO A 58 0.39 -12.57 -5.70
CA PRO A 58 -0.79 -12.45 -6.53
C PRO A 58 -1.51 -11.14 -6.25
N GLU A 59 -1.91 -10.45 -7.31
CA GLU A 59 -2.61 -9.17 -7.23
C GLU A 59 -3.87 -9.24 -6.35
N LYS A 60 -4.57 -10.38 -6.37
CA LYS A 60 -5.77 -10.59 -5.54
C LYS A 60 -5.48 -10.43 -4.04
N SER A 61 -4.35 -10.94 -3.57
CA SER A 61 -3.90 -10.77 -2.17
C SER A 61 -3.53 -9.33 -1.86
N LEU A 62 -2.92 -8.61 -2.83
CA LEU A 62 -2.64 -7.18 -2.68
C LEU A 62 -3.92 -6.34 -2.59
N VAL A 63 -4.95 -6.68 -3.36
CA VAL A 63 -6.26 -6.01 -3.30
C VAL A 63 -6.95 -6.29 -1.96
N GLU A 64 -6.87 -7.51 -1.44
CA GLU A 64 -7.42 -7.85 -0.12
C GLU A 64 -6.69 -7.13 1.02
N LEU A 65 -5.35 -7.06 0.95
CA LEU A 65 -4.55 -6.29 1.89
C LEU A 65 -4.92 -4.80 1.82
N TRP A 66 -5.03 -4.25 0.61
CA TRP A 66 -5.42 -2.85 0.38
C TRP A 66 -6.76 -2.50 1.00
N LYS A 67 -7.78 -3.34 0.78
CA LYS A 67 -9.10 -3.14 1.38
C LYS A 67 -9.05 -3.20 2.90
N THR A 68 -8.25 -4.11 3.44
CA THR A 68 -8.05 -4.23 4.90
C THR A 68 -7.33 -3.01 5.48
N GLU A 69 -6.28 -2.51 4.82
CA GLU A 69 -5.58 -1.28 5.21
C GLU A 69 -6.51 -0.05 5.16
N LYS A 70 -7.24 0.14 4.06
CA LYS A 70 -8.19 1.25 3.94
C LYS A 70 -9.24 1.20 5.04
N HIS A 71 -9.79 0.02 5.32
CA HIS A 71 -10.78 -0.16 6.35
C HIS A 71 -10.21 0.14 7.75
N LEU A 72 -8.99 -0.33 8.04
CA LEU A 72 -8.30 -0.01 9.29
C LEU A 72 -8.10 1.50 9.46
N LEU A 73 -7.66 2.20 8.41
CA LEU A 73 -7.48 3.64 8.47
C LEU A 73 -8.79 4.42 8.61
N GLN A 74 -9.90 3.92 8.06
CA GLN A 74 -11.24 4.49 8.26
C GLN A 74 -11.72 4.32 9.71
N LEU A 75 -11.51 3.14 10.31
CA LEU A 75 -11.84 2.92 11.72
C LEU A 75 -11.00 3.81 12.66
N LEU A 76 -9.78 4.18 12.23
CA LEU A 76 -8.92 5.13 12.93
C LEU A 76 -9.19 6.59 12.55
N HIS A 77 -10.23 6.87 11.76
CA HIS A 77 -10.67 8.21 11.33
C HIS A 77 -9.62 9.05 10.57
N PHE A 78 -8.72 8.40 9.82
CA PHE A 78 -7.75 9.10 8.95
C PHE A 78 -8.40 9.73 7.70
N ASP A 79 -9.68 9.49 7.44
CA ASP A 79 -10.45 9.95 6.28
C ASP A 79 -11.01 11.38 6.42
N CYS A 80 -10.76 12.06 7.53
CA CYS A 80 -11.35 13.36 7.87
C CYS A 80 -10.85 14.56 7.00
N ASN A 81 -9.85 14.38 6.14
CA ASN A 81 -9.14 15.49 5.49
C ASN A 81 -9.76 15.96 4.16
N GLY A 82 -10.85 15.33 3.69
CA GLY A 82 -11.53 15.70 2.42
C GLY A 82 -10.69 15.50 1.15
N SER A 83 -9.47 14.97 1.27
CA SER A 83 -8.57 14.66 0.16
C SER A 83 -9.00 13.39 -0.55
N ALA A 84 -9.00 13.39 -1.89
CA ALA A 84 -9.29 12.19 -2.69
C ALA A 84 -8.27 11.06 -2.47
N THR A 85 -7.07 11.40 -1.98
CA THR A 85 -5.98 10.46 -1.69
C THR A 85 -5.57 10.48 -0.22
N TRP A 86 -6.52 10.75 0.69
CA TRP A 86 -6.29 10.90 2.13
C TRP A 86 -5.40 9.79 2.74
N TYR A 87 -5.54 8.55 2.26
CA TYR A 87 -4.78 7.37 2.71
C TYR A 87 -3.30 7.38 2.30
N LEU A 88 -2.86 8.29 1.43
CA LEU A 88 -1.46 8.47 1.01
C LEU A 88 -0.82 9.74 1.57
N ASP A 89 -1.63 10.65 2.11
CA ASP A 89 -1.17 12.00 2.45
C ASP A 89 -0.26 12.00 3.70
N GLU A 90 -0.53 11.13 4.67
CA GLU A 90 0.32 10.94 5.86
C GLU A 90 1.59 10.09 5.58
N GLY A 91 1.64 9.36 4.45
CA GLY A 91 2.76 8.50 4.07
C GLY A 91 4.09 9.23 3.83
N ALA A 92 4.07 10.57 3.76
CA ALA A 92 5.26 11.41 3.62
C ALA A 92 6.03 11.60 4.95
N ARG A 93 5.43 11.31 6.11
CA ARG A 93 6.07 11.48 7.43
C ARG A 93 6.85 10.24 7.82
N VAL A 94 8.02 10.09 7.22
CA VAL A 94 8.93 8.95 7.40
C VAL A 94 9.58 8.99 8.79
N ARG A 95 9.02 8.29 9.79
CA ARG A 95 9.65 8.20 11.14
C ARG A 95 9.98 6.78 11.59
N HIS A 96 9.11 5.77 11.39
CA HIS A 96 9.39 4.38 11.85
C HIS A 96 9.01 3.33 10.80
N PRO A 97 9.94 2.57 10.18
CA PRO A 97 9.63 1.62 9.12
C PRO A 97 8.93 0.34 9.61
N GLU A 98 9.23 -0.14 10.81
CA GLU A 98 8.62 -1.36 11.39
C GLU A 98 7.15 -1.22 11.79
N ARG A 99 6.60 0.00 11.79
CA ARG A 99 5.22 0.30 12.23
C ARG A 99 4.30 0.68 11.07
N ARG A 100 4.78 0.51 9.83
CA ARG A 100 4.08 0.95 8.64
C ARG A 100 3.21 -0.14 8.07
N LEU A 101 2.02 0.29 7.66
CA LEU A 101 1.23 -0.48 6.74
C LEU A 101 1.97 -0.65 5.40
N LEU A 102 1.80 -1.81 4.77
CA LEU A 102 2.59 -2.17 3.60
C LEU A 102 2.25 -1.27 2.42
N LEU A 103 0.99 -1.00 2.10
CA LEU A 103 0.66 -0.28 0.86
C LEU A 103 0.61 1.23 1.08
N THR A 104 -0.12 1.66 2.10
CA THR A 104 -0.31 3.08 2.43
C THR A 104 0.92 3.76 3.04
N ASN A 105 1.87 2.98 3.57
CA ASN A 105 3.01 3.46 4.37
C ASN A 105 2.60 4.34 5.57
N CYS A 106 1.34 4.25 6.01
CA CYS A 106 0.86 4.96 7.18
C CYS A 106 1.52 4.36 8.43
N ASP A 107 2.08 5.21 9.29
CA ASP A 107 2.64 4.83 10.58
C ASP A 107 1.51 4.88 11.61
N LEU A 108 1.10 3.71 12.10
CA LEU A 108 0.02 3.62 13.10
C LEU A 108 0.50 4.01 14.51
N GLY A 109 1.81 4.22 14.71
CA GLY A 109 2.39 4.52 16.01
C GLY A 109 2.74 3.29 16.85
N PRO A 110 3.38 3.49 18.02
CA PRO A 110 3.89 2.40 18.86
C PRO A 110 2.79 1.50 19.43
N GLU A 111 1.59 2.03 19.68
CA GLU A 111 0.43 1.31 20.24
C GLU A 111 -0.04 0.15 19.33
N PHE A 112 0.29 0.20 18.04
CA PHE A 112 -0.11 -0.80 17.06
C PHE A 112 1.03 -1.76 16.66
N SER A 113 2.20 -1.63 17.30
CA SER A 113 3.29 -2.60 17.14
C SER A 113 2.92 -3.91 17.85
N HIS A 114 3.30 -5.04 17.23
CA HIS A 114 2.96 -6.46 17.47
C HIS A 114 2.74 -7.00 18.91
N ARG A 115 2.89 -6.22 19.98
CA ARG A 115 2.67 -6.62 21.38
C ARG A 115 2.08 -5.53 22.30
N ALA A 116 1.72 -4.36 21.76
CA ALA A 116 1.44 -3.16 22.56
C ALA A 116 0.04 -2.55 22.32
N LEU A 117 -0.93 -3.32 21.81
CA LEU A 117 -2.33 -2.92 21.99
C LEU A 117 -2.60 -2.99 23.49
N GLN A 118 -2.49 -1.85 24.18
CA GLN A 118 -2.87 -1.76 25.58
C GLN A 118 -4.33 -2.24 25.67
N PRO A 119 -4.64 -3.27 26.46
CA PRO A 119 -6.02 -3.70 26.69
C PRO A 119 -6.91 -2.59 27.27
N GLN A 120 -6.28 -1.51 27.75
CA GLN A 120 -6.88 -0.33 28.37
C GLN A 120 -7.08 0.84 27.40
N LEU A 121 -6.71 0.70 26.11
CA LEU A 121 -7.25 1.59 25.10
C LEU A 121 -8.72 1.21 24.94
N ASP A 122 -9.59 1.93 25.65
CA ASP A 122 -11.05 1.74 25.63
C ASP A 122 -11.56 1.93 24.19
N PHE A 123 -11.71 0.81 23.48
CA PHE A 123 -12.48 0.71 22.25
C PHE A 123 -13.93 0.25 22.53
N GLU A 124 -14.34 0.21 23.80
CA GLU A 124 -15.74 -0.06 24.14
C GLU A 124 -16.67 0.94 23.44
N PRO A 125 -17.80 0.48 22.87
CA PRO A 125 -18.76 1.36 22.24
C PRO A 125 -19.32 2.29 23.32
N LYS A 126 -18.90 3.55 23.30
CA LYS A 126 -19.53 4.61 24.10
C LYS A 126 -20.99 4.71 23.67
N SER A 127 -21.84 4.01 24.40
CA SER A 127 -23.28 4.12 24.29
C SER A 127 -23.71 5.47 24.84
N ARG A 128 -23.88 6.44 23.94
CA ARG A 128 -24.96 7.43 24.03
C ARG A 128 -25.18 8.12 22.69
N GLY A 129 -26.07 7.50 21.93
CA GLY A 129 -27.01 8.13 21.00
C GLY A 129 -26.42 9.08 19.98
N LEU A 130 -25.97 8.55 18.83
CA LEU A 130 -25.98 9.22 17.52
C LEU A 130 -25.38 8.37 16.38
N PHE A 131 -25.30 7.03 16.52
CA PHE A 131 -24.77 6.17 15.47
C PHE A 131 -25.90 5.43 14.76
N SER A 132 -26.06 5.72 13.47
CA SER A 132 -26.83 4.93 12.52
C SER A 132 -26.26 3.51 12.47
N HIS A 133 -27.13 2.51 12.59
CA HIS A 133 -26.86 1.09 12.86
C HIS A 133 -26.06 0.30 11.81
N LYS A 134 -25.07 0.89 11.13
CA LYS A 134 -24.28 0.20 10.10
C LYS A 134 -22.78 0.05 10.40
N GLU A 135 -22.28 0.66 11.48
CA GLU A 135 -20.84 0.68 11.84
C GLU A 135 -20.52 0.06 13.21
N VAL A 136 -21.45 -0.68 13.82
CA VAL A 136 -21.39 -1.11 15.23
C VAL A 136 -20.69 -2.48 15.44
N GLY A 137 -19.83 -2.95 14.52
CA GLY A 137 -19.36 -4.35 14.60
C GLY A 137 -17.90 -4.66 14.27
N ASP A 138 -17.16 -3.77 13.61
CA ASP A 138 -15.76 -4.06 13.27
C ASP A 138 -14.83 -3.53 14.37
N ASP A 139 -14.36 -4.46 15.21
CA ASP A 139 -13.30 -4.22 16.17
C ASP A 139 -11.99 -3.95 15.41
N VAL A 140 -11.39 -2.79 15.64
CA VAL A 140 -10.07 -2.38 15.10
C VAL A 140 -9.04 -3.49 15.29
N ARG A 141 -9.09 -4.19 16.43
CA ARG A 141 -8.19 -5.30 16.74
C ARG A 141 -8.39 -6.47 15.78
N ARG A 142 -9.63 -6.84 15.49
CA ARG A 142 -9.95 -7.91 14.54
C ARG A 142 -9.47 -7.58 13.13
N VAL A 143 -9.61 -6.33 12.70
CA VAL A 143 -9.11 -5.86 11.40
C VAL A 143 -7.59 -5.86 11.37
N LEU A 144 -6.94 -5.45 12.46
CA LEU A 144 -5.49 -5.50 12.60
C LEU A 144 -4.95 -6.94 12.58
N ASP A 145 -5.59 -7.87 13.30
CA ASP A 145 -5.21 -9.28 13.31
C ASP A 145 -5.34 -9.89 11.91
N ARG A 146 -6.43 -9.56 11.19
CA ARG A 146 -6.60 -9.93 9.78
C ARG A 146 -5.50 -9.36 8.90
N TYR A 147 -5.15 -8.09 9.08
CA TYR A 147 -4.05 -7.47 8.34
C TYR A 147 -2.72 -8.18 8.61
N GLN A 148 -2.42 -8.50 9.87
CA GLN A 148 -1.18 -9.20 10.25
C GLN A 148 -1.11 -10.60 9.64
N ALA A 149 -2.23 -11.35 9.61
CA ALA A 149 -2.30 -12.65 8.96
C ALA A 149 -2.02 -12.56 7.45
N LEU A 150 -2.70 -11.65 6.75
CA LEU A 150 -2.45 -11.41 5.31
C LEU A 150 -1.02 -10.97 5.04
N TYR A 151 -0.46 -10.13 5.92
CA TYR A 151 0.92 -9.67 5.80
C TYR A 151 1.94 -10.80 6.00
N ALA A 152 1.71 -11.70 6.96
CA ALA A 152 2.54 -12.88 7.18
C ALA A 152 2.50 -13.82 5.97
N ASP A 153 1.31 -14.11 5.42
CA ASP A 153 1.17 -14.95 4.21
C ASP A 153 1.94 -14.36 3.02
N LEU A 154 1.91 -13.03 2.87
CA LEU A 154 2.66 -12.32 1.84
C LEU A 154 4.17 -12.40 2.05
N GLN A 155 4.63 -12.35 3.30
CA GLN A 155 6.05 -12.54 3.63
C GLN A 155 6.51 -13.95 3.27
N ASP A 156 5.71 -14.98 3.59
CA ASP A 156 6.03 -16.37 3.26
C ASP A 156 6.11 -16.60 1.75
N GLN A 157 5.17 -16.04 0.99
CA GLN A 157 5.21 -16.06 -0.49
C GLN A 157 6.45 -15.35 -1.04
N ALA A 158 6.75 -14.15 -0.52
CA ALA A 158 7.92 -13.39 -0.96
C ALA A 158 9.23 -14.12 -0.63
N VAL A 159 9.31 -14.82 0.51
CA VAL A 159 10.49 -15.63 0.88
C VAL A 159 10.66 -16.80 -0.08
N ALA A 160 9.57 -17.50 -0.44
CA ALA A 160 9.60 -18.59 -1.40
C ALA A 160 10.09 -18.14 -2.79
N GLU A 161 9.64 -16.97 -3.25
CA GLU A 161 10.00 -16.42 -4.56
C GLU A 161 11.36 -15.72 -4.59
N ALA A 162 11.84 -15.20 -3.45
CA ALA A 162 13.11 -14.49 -3.36
C ALA A 162 14.30 -15.35 -3.84
N GLU A 163 14.29 -16.66 -3.57
CA GLU A 163 15.35 -17.54 -4.05
C GLU A 163 15.35 -17.66 -5.58
N GLN A 164 14.18 -17.79 -6.20
CA GLN A 164 14.07 -17.86 -7.66
C GLN A 164 14.56 -16.56 -8.31
N LEU A 165 14.21 -15.41 -7.73
CA LEU A 165 14.68 -14.12 -8.20
C LEU A 165 16.19 -13.96 -8.06
N ARG A 166 16.79 -14.44 -6.97
CA ARG A 166 18.26 -14.47 -6.84
C ARG A 166 18.91 -15.32 -7.93
N HIS A 167 18.32 -16.46 -8.27
CA HIS A 167 18.79 -17.27 -9.39
C HIS A 167 18.65 -16.55 -10.73
N ALA A 168 17.53 -15.88 -10.99
CA ALA A 168 17.31 -15.08 -12.19
C ALA A 168 18.33 -13.92 -12.31
N LEU A 169 18.61 -13.23 -11.21
CA LEU A 169 19.57 -12.11 -11.17
C LEU A 169 21.01 -12.54 -11.49
N ARG A 170 21.38 -13.82 -11.32
CA ARG A 170 22.70 -14.32 -11.76
C ARG A 170 22.91 -14.23 -13.26
N TRP A 171 21.83 -14.20 -14.04
CA TRP A 171 21.90 -14.04 -15.49
C TRP A 171 22.05 -12.58 -15.92
N PHE A 172 21.71 -11.62 -15.05
CA PHE A 172 21.76 -10.19 -15.37
C PHE A 172 23.13 -9.71 -15.89
N PRO A 173 24.27 -10.11 -15.30
CA PRO A 173 25.59 -9.75 -15.84
C PRO A 173 25.84 -10.30 -17.26
N ARG A 174 25.23 -11.44 -17.63
CA ARG A 174 25.43 -12.11 -18.93
C ARG A 174 24.59 -11.51 -20.04
N ILE A 175 23.42 -10.97 -19.70
CA ILE A 175 22.49 -10.34 -20.64
C ILE A 175 22.60 -8.81 -20.65
N ARG A 176 23.55 -8.25 -19.89
CA ARG A 176 23.76 -6.81 -19.81
C ARG A 176 24.10 -6.30 -21.21
N PRO A 177 23.33 -5.36 -21.78
CA PRO A 177 23.71 -4.78 -23.06
C PRO A 177 25.09 -4.12 -22.92
N PRO A 178 25.97 -4.21 -23.95
CA PRO A 178 27.24 -3.51 -23.93
C PRO A 178 26.97 -2.04 -23.62
N ARG A 179 27.78 -1.46 -22.71
CA ARG A 179 27.65 -0.04 -22.37
C ARG A 179 27.74 0.74 -23.68
N ARG A 180 26.64 1.36 -24.10
CA ARG A 180 26.69 2.32 -25.20
C ARG A 180 27.59 3.45 -24.72
N HIS A 181 28.81 3.51 -25.25
CA HIS A 181 29.58 4.74 -25.24
C HIS A 181 28.78 5.71 -26.11
N SER A 182 28.10 6.66 -25.47
CA SER A 182 27.60 7.83 -26.18
C SER A 182 28.81 8.65 -26.64
N PRO A 183 28.79 9.15 -27.89
CA PRO A 183 29.81 10.07 -28.40
C PRO A 183 29.76 11.43 -27.69
#